data_AF-A0A812KV79-F1
#
_entry.id   AF-A0A812KV79-F1
#
_cell.length_a   1.000
_cell.length_b   1.000
_cell.length_c   1.000
_cell.angle_alpha   90.00
_cell.angle_beta   90.00
_cell.angle_gamma   90.00
#
_symmetry.space_group_name_H-M   'P 1'
#
loop_
_entity.id
_entity.type
_entity.pdbx_description
1 polymer ?
#
loop_
_entity_poly.entity_id
_entity_poly.type
_entity_poly.pdbx_seq_one_letter_code
_entity_poly.pdbx_strand_id
1 'polypeptide(L)'
;MGYVTGQDAPVGRFWLGVGVAMTGVWCSAGVGSAGGSPLGDFLALLGGLFCAIYLTIGREMRQRVSIGCYGTRLCSSCATWLALVAFLTGTPLWPTCARQWLAVCALAAGPQLTGHIGFNYALRYLPAATVAAAGLLEPFGATMLAALLLGEVPAAHQLLGALLVVAGLAVV
;
A
#
# COMPACT_ATOMS: atom_id res chain seq x y z
N MET A 1 -20.14 -7.19 0.85
CA MET A 1 -21.10 -7.96 0.03
C MET A 1 -21.33 -7.29 -1.34
N GLY A 2 -20.29 -7.17 -2.17
CA GLY A 2 -20.44 -6.83 -3.61
C GLY A 2 -19.99 -8.00 -4.49
N TYR A 3 -18.86 -8.61 -4.12
CA TYR A 3 -18.35 -9.85 -4.73
C TYR A 3 -19.19 -11.10 -4.41
N VAL A 4 -19.93 -11.10 -3.29
CA VAL A 4 -20.87 -12.19 -2.93
C VAL A 4 -22.28 -11.94 -3.50
N THR A 5 -22.55 -10.74 -4.03
CA THR A 5 -23.90 -10.29 -4.44
C THR A 5 -24.01 -10.03 -5.95
N GLY A 6 -22.95 -10.31 -6.73
CA GLY A 6 -23.02 -10.39 -8.20
C GLY A 6 -23.24 -9.07 -8.96
N GLN A 7 -23.23 -7.91 -8.31
CA GLN A 7 -23.50 -6.63 -9.00
C GLN A 7 -22.27 -5.97 -9.64
N ASP A 8 -21.05 -6.33 -9.21
CA ASP A 8 -19.77 -5.85 -9.77
C ASP A 8 -19.03 -7.00 -10.48
N ALA A 9 -19.66 -7.66 -11.46
CA ALA A 9 -18.98 -8.73 -12.21
C ALA A 9 -17.82 -8.13 -13.02
N PRO A 10 -16.57 -8.57 -12.83
CA PRO A 10 -15.43 -8.02 -13.57
C PRO A 10 -15.61 -8.32 -15.06
N VAL A 11 -15.82 -7.26 -15.86
CA VAL A 11 -15.81 -7.33 -17.32
C VAL A 11 -14.44 -7.83 -17.80
N GLY A 12 -14.37 -8.51 -18.94
CA GLY A 12 -13.11 -9.12 -19.44
C GLY A 12 -11.91 -8.15 -19.54
N ARG A 13 -12.18 -6.84 -19.65
CA ARG A 13 -11.17 -5.76 -19.62
C ARG A 13 -10.48 -5.61 -18.25
N PHE A 14 -11.19 -5.88 -17.16
CA PHE A 14 -10.65 -5.88 -15.80
C PHE A 14 -9.53 -6.92 -15.66
N TRP A 15 -9.74 -8.15 -16.14
CA TRP A 15 -8.74 -9.22 -16.08
C TRP A 15 -7.53 -8.93 -16.97
N LEU A 16 -7.74 -8.31 -18.13
CA LEU A 16 -6.64 -7.84 -18.99
C LEU A 16 -5.80 -6.77 -18.29
N GLY A 17 -6.45 -5.77 -17.66
CA GLY A 17 -5.76 -4.73 -16.90
C GLY A 17 -4.97 -5.28 -15.71
N VAL A 18 -5.55 -6.22 -14.95
CA VAL A 18 -4.85 -6.94 -13.88
C VAL A 18 -3.64 -7.70 -14.42
N GLY A 19 -3.79 -8.44 -15.52
CA GLY A 19 -2.70 -9.16 -16.16
C GLY A 19 -1.54 -8.24 -16.55
N VAL A 20 -1.84 -7.12 -17.21
CA VAL A 20 -0.83 -6.12 -17.60
C VAL A 20 -0.15 -5.53 -16.35
N ALA A 21 -0.91 -5.18 -15.31
CA ALA A 21 -0.34 -4.66 -14.07
C ALA A 21 0.60 -5.67 -13.38
N MET A 22 0.24 -6.96 -13.34
CA MET A 22 1.11 -8.01 -12.77
C MET A 22 2.40 -8.19 -13.57
N THR A 23 2.33 -8.10 -14.91
CA THR A 23 3.56 -8.13 -15.74
C THR A 23 4.44 -6.91 -15.50
N GLY A 24 3.85 -5.74 -15.26
CA GLY A 24 4.59 -4.53 -14.90
C GLY A 24 5.32 -4.66 -13.56
N VAL A 25 4.65 -5.18 -12.53
CA VAL A 25 5.26 -5.46 -11.22
C VAL A 25 6.39 -6.49 -11.34
N TRP A 26 6.20 -7.54 -12.13
CA TRP A 26 7.25 -8.53 -12.35
C TRP A 26 8.47 -7.95 -13.08
N CYS A 27 8.24 -7.07 -14.05
CA CYS A 27 9.31 -6.38 -14.77
C CYS A 27 10.08 -5.41 -13.85
N SER A 28 9.38 -4.68 -12.96
CA SER A 28 10.01 -3.73 -12.04
C SER A 28 10.79 -4.40 -10.92
N ALA A 29 10.41 -5.62 -10.51
CA ALA A 29 11.15 -6.41 -9.50
C ALA A 29 12.54 -6.87 -9.98
N GLY A 30 12.83 -6.76 -11.28
CA GLY A 30 14.08 -7.19 -11.88
C GLY A 30 14.05 -8.69 -12.18
N VAL A 31 14.13 -9.05 -13.46
CA VAL A 31 14.19 -10.45 -13.89
C VAL A 31 15.56 -11.01 -13.47
N GLY A 32 15.60 -11.78 -12.37
CA GLY A 32 16.75 -12.63 -12.03
C GLY A 32 17.57 -12.25 -10.79
N SER A 33 16.98 -11.73 -9.72
CA SER A 33 17.62 -11.76 -8.41
C SER A 33 17.63 -13.21 -7.89
N ALA A 34 18.66 -13.98 -8.26
CA ALA A 34 18.89 -15.39 -7.91
C ALA A 34 19.14 -15.66 -6.40
N GLY A 35 18.67 -14.78 -5.51
CA GLY A 35 18.88 -14.82 -4.06
C GLY A 35 17.59 -14.72 -3.23
N GLY A 36 16.42 -14.97 -3.82
CA GLY A 36 15.14 -14.96 -3.10
C GLY A 36 15.12 -16.01 -1.98
N SER A 37 14.86 -15.58 -0.75
CA SER A 37 14.66 -16.51 0.37
C SER A 37 13.22 -17.03 0.34
N PRO A 38 12.99 -18.35 0.37
CA PRO A 38 11.64 -18.93 0.32
C PRO A 38 10.75 -18.47 1.49
N LEU A 39 11.36 -18.12 2.61
CA LEU A 39 10.67 -17.54 3.76
C LEU A 39 10.20 -16.11 3.48
N GLY A 40 10.97 -15.33 2.72
CA GLY A 40 10.59 -13.99 2.26
C GLY A 40 9.41 -14.03 1.30
N ASP A 41 9.44 -14.95 0.33
CA ASP A 41 8.33 -15.14 -0.62
C ASP A 41 7.04 -15.55 0.10
N PHE A 42 7.15 -16.47 1.08
CA PHE A 42 6.01 -16.87 1.91
C PHE A 42 5.44 -15.71 2.72
N LEU A 43 6.31 -14.91 3.37
CA LEU A 43 5.89 -13.71 4.12
C LEU A 43 5.24 -12.66 3.22
N ALA A 44 5.74 -12.47 1.99
CA ALA A 44 5.17 -11.54 1.02
C ALA A 44 3.75 -11.97 0.60
N LEU A 45 3.54 -13.26 0.33
CA LEU A 45 2.21 -13.82 0.05
C LEU A 45 1.26 -13.64 1.24
N LEU A 46 1.74 -13.92 2.45
CA LEU A 46 0.97 -13.74 3.67
C LEU A 46 0.56 -12.27 3.89
N GLY A 47 1.49 -11.34 3.63
CA GLY A 47 1.23 -9.90 3.69
C GLY A 47 0.19 -9.44 2.67
N GLY A 48 0.29 -9.94 1.43
CA GLY A 48 -0.71 -9.69 0.38
C GLY A 48 -2.10 -10.19 0.77
N LEU A 49 -2.18 -11.41 1.33
CA LEU A 49 -3.43 -11.99 1.82
C LEU A 49 -4.06 -11.14 2.94
N PHE A 50 -3.28 -10.75 3.95
CA PHE A 50 -3.78 -9.89 5.03
C PHE A 50 -4.20 -8.51 4.54
N CYS A 51 -3.49 -7.92 3.57
CA CYS A 51 -3.87 -6.66 2.95
C CYS A 51 -5.23 -6.77 2.23
N ALA A 52 -5.43 -7.84 1.46
CA ALA A 52 -6.70 -8.10 0.79
C ALA A 52 -7.87 -8.28 1.78
N ILE A 53 -7.65 -9.00 2.88
CA ILE A 53 -8.62 -9.15 3.97
C ILE A 53 -8.92 -7.79 4.61
N TYR A 54 -7.89 -7.01 4.95
CA TYR A 54 -8.02 -5.69 5.55
C TYR A 54 -8.85 -4.74 4.68
N LEU A 55 -8.54 -4.65 3.39
CA LEU A 55 -9.28 -3.81 2.44
C LEU A 55 -10.75 -4.26 2.30
N THR A 56 -10.98 -5.58 2.30
CA THR A 56 -12.33 -6.15 2.21
C THR A 56 -13.17 -5.83 3.44
N ILE A 57 -12.61 -6.03 4.64
CA ILE A 57 -13.29 -5.70 5.92
C ILE A 57 -13.46 -4.18 6.05
N GLY A 58 -12.43 -3.41 5.70
CA GLY A 58 -12.44 -1.95 5.70
C GLY A 58 -13.55 -1.38 4.82
N ARG A 59 -13.80 -1.98 3.65
CA ARG A 59 -14.91 -1.59 2.74
C ARG A 59 -16.28 -1.75 3.40
N GLU A 60 -16.53 -2.85 4.12
CA GLU A 60 -17.81 -3.08 4.81
C GLU A 60 -18.00 -2.16 6.03
N MET A 61 -16.95 -1.98 6.82
CA MET A 61 -16.99 -1.17 8.05
C MET A 61 -17.11 0.33 7.76
N ARG A 62 -16.46 0.80 6.70
CA ARG A 62 -16.47 2.21 6.28
C ARG A 62 -17.84 2.71 5.83
N GLN A 63 -18.74 1.83 5.38
CA GLN A 63 -20.12 2.20 5.05
C GLN A 63 -20.98 2.46 6.29
N ARG A 64 -20.53 2.05 7.49
CA ARG A 64 -21.33 2.06 8.72
C ARG A 64 -20.73 2.89 9.87
N VAL A 65 -19.50 3.38 9.74
CA VAL A 65 -18.77 4.03 10.85
C VAL A 65 -18.09 5.33 10.37
N SER A 66 -18.10 6.36 11.23
CA SER A 66 -17.42 7.62 10.95
C SER A 66 -15.89 7.45 10.89
N ILE A 67 -15.24 8.16 9.96
CA ILE A 67 -13.80 8.07 9.67
C ILE A 67 -12.94 8.30 10.93
N GLY A 68 -13.36 9.22 11.81
CA GLY A 68 -12.65 9.52 13.05
C GLY A 68 -12.65 8.38 14.07
N CYS A 69 -13.76 7.66 14.21
CA CYS A 69 -13.87 6.57 15.18
C CYS A 69 -13.15 5.30 14.71
N TYR A 70 -13.13 5.08 13.39
CA TYR A 70 -12.35 4.00 12.78
C TYR A 70 -10.85 4.27 12.86
N GLY A 71 -10.41 5.48 12.50
CA GLY A 71 -8.98 5.85 12.51
C GLY A 71 -8.36 5.78 13.90
N THR A 72 -9.07 6.24 14.93
CA THR A 72 -8.60 6.17 16.32
C THR A 72 -8.46 4.73 16.82
N ARG A 73 -9.44 3.85 16.56
CA ARG A 73 -9.35 2.43 16.96
C ARG A 73 -8.21 1.70 16.24
N LEU A 74 -8.04 1.96 14.95
CA LEU A 74 -6.96 1.33 14.17
C LEU A 74 -5.59 1.80 14.65
N CYS A 75 -5.41 3.11 14.82
CA CYS A 75 -4.15 3.67 15.31
C CYS A 75 -3.82 3.16 16.71
N SER A 76 -4.81 3.07 17.61
CA SER A 76 -4.60 2.48 18.94
C SER A 76 -4.20 1.01 18.88
N SER A 77 -4.87 0.21 18.04
CA SER A 77 -4.52 -1.19 17.81
C SER A 77 -3.09 -1.35 17.27
N CYS A 78 -2.71 -0.57 16.26
CA CYS A 78 -1.34 -0.56 15.74
C CYS A 78 -0.34 -0.13 16.80
N ALA A 79 -0.63 0.91 17.58
CA ALA A 79 0.25 1.38 18.64
C ALA A 79 0.48 0.31 19.72
N THR A 80 -0.58 -0.39 20.15
CA THR A 80 -0.46 -1.51 21.10
C THR A 80 0.38 -2.64 20.53
N TRP A 81 0.16 -3.01 19.27
CA TRP A 81 0.92 -4.09 18.64
C TRP A 81 2.41 -3.72 18.47
N LEU A 82 2.70 -2.52 17.97
CA LEU A 82 4.08 -2.04 17.87
C LEU A 82 4.76 -1.97 19.23
N ALA A 83 4.06 -1.50 20.27
CA ALA A 83 4.61 -1.46 21.62
C ALA A 83 4.94 -2.86 22.16
N LEU A 84 4.08 -3.84 21.89
CA LEU A 84 4.28 -5.23 22.30
C LEU A 84 5.47 -5.86 21.57
N VAL A 85 5.55 -5.69 20.25
CA VAL A 85 6.69 -6.18 19.47
C VAL A 85 7.99 -5.53 19.94
N ALA A 86 8.01 -4.21 20.11
CA ALA A 86 9.20 -3.49 20.55
C ALA A 86 9.67 -3.92 21.95
N PHE A 87 8.74 -4.26 22.84
CA PHE A 87 9.05 -4.83 24.14
C PHE A 87 9.69 -6.22 24.02
N LEU A 88 9.15 -7.09 23.16
CA LEU A 88 9.68 -8.43 22.92
C LEU A 88 11.07 -8.41 22.24
N THR A 89 11.32 -7.45 21.35
CA THR A 89 12.60 -7.31 20.64
C THR A 89 13.63 -6.46 21.38
N GLY A 90 13.27 -5.86 22.53
CA GLY A 90 14.15 -4.98 23.30
C GLY A 90 14.52 -3.68 22.58
N THR A 91 13.76 -3.28 21.56
CA THR A 91 14.03 -2.07 20.80
C THR A 91 13.58 -0.83 21.57
N PRO A 92 14.38 0.25 21.63
CA PRO A 92 14.02 1.46 22.35
C PRO A 92 12.77 2.10 21.73
N LEU A 93 11.72 2.24 22.54
CA LEU A 93 10.43 2.83 22.14
C LEU A 93 10.52 4.34 21.90
N TRP A 94 11.48 5.00 22.55
CA TRP A 94 11.60 6.44 22.55
C TRP A 94 12.73 6.91 21.64
N PRO A 95 12.48 7.86 20.72
CA PRO A 95 13.53 8.48 19.93
C PRO A 95 14.52 9.19 20.88
N THR A 96 15.80 8.93 20.70
CA THR A 96 16.87 9.44 21.55
C THR A 96 17.48 10.75 21.05
N CYS A 97 17.20 11.15 19.80
CA CYS A 97 17.75 12.36 19.18
C CYS A 97 16.67 13.21 18.50
N ALA A 98 16.89 14.53 18.45
CA ALA A 98 15.98 15.49 17.81
C ALA A 98 15.70 15.16 16.32
N ARG A 99 16.70 14.63 15.60
CA ARG A 99 16.54 14.17 14.21
C ARG A 99 15.56 13.00 14.09
N GLN A 100 15.55 12.08 15.05
CA GLN A 100 14.63 10.94 15.05
C GLN A 100 13.20 11.41 15.37
N TRP A 101 13.05 12.36 16.30
CA TRP A 101 11.77 13.02 16.55
C TRP A 101 11.22 13.74 15.33
N LEU A 102 12.06 14.50 14.62
CA LEU A 102 11.66 15.14 13.35
C LEU A 102 11.20 14.10 12.32
N ALA A 103 11.91 12.99 12.16
CA ALA A 103 11.53 11.92 11.25
C ALA A 103 10.19 11.27 11.63
N VAL A 104 9.98 10.96 12.92
CA VAL A 104 8.71 10.40 13.41
C VAL A 104 7.55 11.37 13.18
N CYS A 105 7.74 12.66 13.49
CA CYS A 105 6.72 13.67 13.25
C CYS A 105 6.44 13.86 11.75
N ALA A 106 7.46 13.85 10.90
CA ALA A 106 7.30 13.95 9.45
C ALA A 106 6.55 12.74 8.87
N LEU A 107 6.83 11.53 9.33
CA LEU A 107 6.12 10.31 8.93
C LEU A 107 4.67 10.32 9.43
N ALA A 108 4.44 10.75 10.67
CA ALA A 108 3.10 10.87 11.23
C ALA A 108 2.26 11.92 10.49
N ALA A 109 2.82 13.11 10.22
CA ALA A 109 2.09 14.18 9.55
C ALA A 109 1.89 13.90 8.05
N GLY A 110 2.94 13.44 7.37
CA GLY A 110 2.92 13.21 5.92
C GLY A 110 2.10 11.97 5.55
N PRO A 111 2.74 10.79 5.40
CA PRO A 111 2.04 9.60 4.92
C PRO A 111 0.94 9.10 5.86
N GLN A 112 1.11 9.19 7.19
CA GLN A 112 0.15 8.61 8.12
C GLN A 112 -1.17 9.41 8.18
N LEU A 113 -1.10 10.73 8.44
CA LEU A 113 -2.30 11.56 8.48
C LEU A 113 -2.77 11.91 7.07
N THR A 114 -1.90 12.36 6.18
CA THR A 114 -2.32 12.85 4.84
C THR A 114 -2.65 11.70 3.91
N GLY A 115 -1.78 10.68 3.84
CA GLY A 115 -1.99 9.50 3.00
C GLY A 115 -3.09 8.60 3.53
N HIS A 116 -2.94 8.06 4.75
CA HIS A 116 -3.84 7.03 5.26
C HIS A 116 -5.27 7.56 5.51
N ILE A 117 -5.43 8.77 6.07
CA ILE A 117 -6.76 9.39 6.27
C ILE A 117 -7.32 9.88 4.92
N GLY A 118 -6.48 10.38 4.01
CA GLY A 118 -6.87 10.79 2.66
C GLY A 118 -7.40 9.63 1.81
N PHE A 119 -6.72 8.49 1.80
CA PHE A 119 -7.20 7.23 1.20
C PHE A 119 -8.51 6.79 1.85
N ASN A 120 -8.54 6.85 3.18
CA ASN A 120 -9.73 6.66 3.97
C ASN A 120 -10.72 7.84 3.90
N TYR A 121 -10.56 8.81 3.02
CA TYR A 121 -11.60 9.79 2.73
C TYR A 121 -12.09 9.56 1.30
N ALA A 122 -11.16 9.34 0.36
CA ALA A 122 -11.43 8.98 -1.02
C ALA A 122 -12.37 7.76 -1.15
N LEU A 123 -12.16 6.68 -0.37
CA LEU A 123 -13.05 5.50 -0.38
C LEU A 123 -14.50 5.78 0.03
N ARG A 124 -14.79 6.95 0.63
CA ARG A 124 -16.17 7.36 0.95
C ARG A 124 -16.90 7.92 -0.28
N TYR A 125 -16.16 8.48 -1.24
CA TYR A 125 -16.72 9.20 -2.39
C TYR A 125 -16.40 8.55 -3.74
N LEU A 126 -15.37 7.70 -3.81
CA LEU A 126 -14.90 7.03 -5.02
C LEU A 126 -15.07 5.51 -4.92
N PRO A 127 -15.26 4.81 -6.06
CA PRO A 127 -15.27 3.36 -6.10
C PRO A 127 -13.95 2.77 -5.57
N ALA A 128 -14.02 1.63 -4.88
CA ALA A 128 -12.86 0.95 -4.32
C ALA A 128 -11.81 0.59 -5.39
N ALA A 129 -12.24 0.28 -6.62
CA ALA A 129 -11.35 0.03 -7.74
C ALA A 129 -10.51 1.27 -8.09
N THR A 130 -11.12 2.46 -8.11
CA THR A 130 -10.43 3.74 -8.38
C THR A 130 -9.46 4.11 -7.26
N VAL A 131 -9.77 3.77 -6.01
CA VAL A 131 -8.84 4.03 -4.90
C VAL A 131 -7.69 3.03 -4.88
N ALA A 132 -7.96 1.74 -5.10
CA ALA A 132 -6.90 0.74 -5.26
C ALA A 132 -5.97 1.09 -6.43
N ALA A 133 -6.56 1.61 -7.50
CA ALA A 133 -5.85 2.14 -8.65
C ALA A 133 -4.92 3.32 -8.31
N ALA A 134 -5.40 4.27 -7.50
CA ALA A 134 -4.58 5.34 -6.98
C ALA A 134 -3.42 4.84 -6.09
N GLY A 135 -3.61 3.72 -5.38
CA GLY A 135 -2.54 3.08 -4.59
C GLY A 135 -1.40 2.53 -5.44
N LEU A 136 -1.69 2.07 -6.66
CA LEU A 136 -0.64 1.62 -7.60
C LEU A 136 0.30 2.76 -8.05
N LEU A 137 -0.10 4.02 -7.89
CA LEU A 137 0.75 5.18 -8.15
C LEU A 137 1.72 5.50 -7.01
N GLU A 138 1.51 4.98 -5.79
CA GLU A 138 2.43 5.18 -4.66
C GLU A 138 3.86 4.73 -4.96
N PRO A 139 4.12 3.49 -5.46
CA PRO A 139 5.47 3.06 -5.78
C PRO A 139 6.10 3.92 -6.89
N PHE A 140 5.32 4.34 -7.89
CA PHE A 140 5.81 5.23 -8.95
C PHE A 140 6.20 6.61 -8.40
N GLY A 141 5.33 7.21 -7.58
CA GLY A 141 5.59 8.49 -6.92
C GLY A 141 6.80 8.41 -5.99
N ALA A 142 6.96 7.30 -5.27
CA ALA A 142 8.12 7.05 -4.42
C ALA A 142 9.42 6.97 -5.25
N THR A 143 9.42 6.27 -6.38
CA THR A 143 10.57 6.20 -7.29
C THR A 143 10.93 7.57 -7.86
N MET A 144 9.93 8.38 -8.26
CA MET A 144 10.18 9.73 -8.78
C MET A 144 10.74 10.66 -7.68
N LEU A 145 10.21 10.58 -6.46
CA LEU A 145 10.71 11.33 -5.31
C LEU A 145 12.12 10.89 -4.92
N ALA A 146 12.44 9.59 -4.98
CA ALA A 146 13.78 9.09 -4.74
C ALA A 146 14.79 9.62 -5.77
N ALA A 147 14.39 9.66 -7.05
CA ALA A 147 15.21 10.25 -8.11
C ALA A 147 15.46 11.75 -7.87
N LEU A 148 14.43 12.50 -7.47
CA LEU A 148 14.52 13.95 -7.30
C LEU A 148 15.25 14.37 -6.01
N LEU A 149 14.98 13.70 -4.89
CA LEU A 149 15.45 14.09 -3.56
C LEU A 149 16.72 13.36 -3.13
N LEU A 150 16.87 12.08 -3.52
CA LEU A 150 18.03 11.26 -3.17
C LEU A 150 19.02 11.11 -4.32
N GLY A 151 18.66 11.51 -5.55
CA GLY A 151 19.50 11.34 -6.73
C GLY A 151 19.61 9.88 -7.20
N GLU A 152 18.72 9.00 -6.72
CA GLU A 152 18.70 7.59 -7.12
C GLU A 152 18.02 7.44 -8.48
N VAL A 153 18.82 7.33 -9.55
CA VAL A 153 18.28 7.19 -10.91
C VAL A 153 17.68 5.79 -11.06
N PRO A 154 16.35 5.68 -11.33
CA PRO A 154 15.71 4.39 -11.46
C PRO A 154 16.23 3.65 -12.69
N ALA A 155 16.41 2.34 -12.53
CA ALA A 155 16.87 1.50 -13.62
C ALA A 155 15.80 1.41 -14.73
N ALA A 156 16.24 1.20 -15.97
CA ALA A 156 15.33 1.15 -17.13
C ALA A 156 14.19 0.12 -16.98
N HIS A 157 14.45 -1.02 -16.32
CA HIS A 157 13.43 -2.04 -16.04
C HIS A 157 12.37 -1.58 -15.01
N GLN A 158 12.76 -0.77 -14.02
CA GLN A 158 11.83 -0.20 -13.05
C GLN A 158 10.90 0.81 -13.71
N LEU A 159 11.44 1.65 -14.60
CA LEU A 159 10.65 2.60 -15.39
C LEU A 159 9.67 1.90 -16.34
N LEU A 160 10.13 0.85 -17.04
CA LEU A 160 9.27 0.02 -17.89
C LEU A 160 8.16 -0.66 -17.10
N GLY A 161 8.48 -1.27 -15.96
CA GLY A 161 7.49 -1.89 -15.09
C GLY A 161 6.47 -0.88 -14.56
N ALA A 162 6.90 0.31 -14.18
CA ALA A 162 5.99 1.37 -13.75
C ALA A 162 5.04 1.84 -14.87
N LEU A 163 5.55 2.02 -16.09
CA LEU A 163 4.72 2.36 -17.25
C LEU A 163 3.68 1.26 -17.54
N LEU A 164 4.06 0.00 -17.43
CA LEU A 164 3.14 -1.14 -17.60
C LEU A 164 2.06 -1.16 -16.51
N VAL A 165 2.40 -0.85 -15.26
CA VAL A 165 1.40 -0.74 -14.18
C VAL A 165 0.40 0.37 -14.46
N VAL A 166 0.85 1.55 -14.89
CA VAL A 166 -0.03 2.67 -15.25
C VAL A 166 -0.86 2.35 -16.50
N ALA A 167 -0.29 1.66 -17.49
CA ALA A 167 -1.03 1.24 -18.68
C ALA A 167 -2.10 0.20 -18.37
N GLY A 168 -1.78 -0.81 -17.53
CA GLY A 168 -2.74 -1.80 -17.05
C GLY A 168 -3.88 -1.14 -16.28
N LEU A 169 -3.56 -0.09 -15.53
CA LEU A 169 -4.56 0.70 -14.82
C LEU A 169 -5.50 1.48 -15.74
N ALA A 170 -5.00 2.05 -16.84
CA ALA A 170 -5.82 2.76 -17.81
C ALA A 170 -6.81 1.84 -18.57
N VAL A 171 -6.58 0.53 -18.54
CA VAL A 171 -7.44 -0.48 -19.20
C VAL A 171 -8.60 -0.93 -18.29
N VAL A 172 -8.44 -0.80 -16.97
CA VAL A 172 -9.45 -1.13 -15.93
C VAL A 172 -10.49 -0.02 -15.83
#